data_AF-A0A5H2YA68-F1
#
_entry.id   AF-A0A5H2YA68-F1
#
_cell.length_a   1.000
_cell.length_b   1.000
_cell.length_c   1.000
_cell.angle_alpha   90.00
_cell.angle_beta   90.00
_cell.angle_gamma   90.00
#
_symmetry.space_group_name_H-M   'P 1'
#
loop_
_entity.id
_entity.type
_entity.pdbx_description
1 polymer ?
#
loop_
_entity_poly.entity_id
_entity_poly.type
_entity_poly.pdbx_seq_one_letter_code
_entity_poly.pdbx_strand_id
1 'polypeptide(L)' 'MSARKYKQVVSSLHEIGLIEPMPAIQRGMTKPEFILIDGQLCVLVLKDLGAYEAPCLIAKDHETYAYKYRINQASSI' A
#
# COMPACT_ATOMS: atom_id res chain seq x y z
N MET A 1 -14.84 5.70 6.21
CA MET A 1 -14.54 5.14 4.88
C MET A 1 -15.84 5.00 4.09
N SER A 2 -15.88 5.38 2.81
CA SER A 2 -17.07 5.17 1.97
C SER A 2 -17.00 3.81 1.28
N ALA A 3 -18.08 3.03 1.33
CA ALA A 3 -18.18 1.70 0.72
C ALA A 3 -17.83 1.69 -0.79
N ARG A 4 -17.98 2.84 -1.48
CA ARG A 4 -17.63 2.99 -2.90
C ARG A 4 -16.13 2.83 -3.15
N LYS A 5 -15.28 3.41 -2.29
CA LYS A 5 -13.81 3.31 -2.43
C LYS A 5 -13.33 1.88 -2.20
N TYR A 6 -13.90 1.18 -1.22
CA TYR A 6 -13.58 -0.23 -0.97
C TYR A 6 -13.91 -1.10 -2.18
N LYS A 7 -15.13 -0.98 -2.74
CA LYS A 7 -15.53 -1.75 -3.93
C LYS A 7 -14.63 -1.49 -5.15
N GLN A 8 -14.19 -0.24 -5.35
CA GLN A 8 -13.25 0.09 -6.42
C GLN A 8 -11.90 -0.61 -6.23
N VAL A 9 -11.36 -0.60 -5.00
CA VAL A 9 -10.09 -1.28 -4.68
C VAL A 9 -10.24 -2.80 -4.83
N VAL A 10 -11.36 -3.39 -4.40
CA VAL A 10 -11.66 -4.81 -4.63
C VAL A 10 -11.67 -5.15 -6.12
N SER A 11 -12.41 -4.38 -6.93
CA SER A 11 -12.48 -4.62 -8.38
C SER A 11 -11.10 -4.54 -9.02
N SER A 12 -10.32 -3.50 -8.70
CA SER A 12 -8.99 -3.30 -9.25
C SER A 12 -8.00 -4.40 -8.85
N LEU A 13 -8.01 -4.82 -7.57
CA LEU A 13 -7.13 -5.87 -7.08
C LEU A 13 -7.53 -7.25 -7.60
N HIS A 14 -8.82 -7.50 -7.81
CA HIS A 14 -9.30 -8.75 -8.39
C HIS A 14 -8.94 -8.88 -9.88
N GLU A 15 -9.04 -7.80 -10.65
CA GLU A 15 -8.77 -7.82 -12.09
C GLU A 15 -7.28 -7.82 -12.44
N ILE A 16 -6.49 -7.00 -11.75
CA ILE A 16 -5.10 -6.70 -12.16
C ILE A 16 -4.09 -7.03 -11.05
N GLY A 17 -4.56 -7.31 -9.84
CA GLY A 17 -3.69 -7.49 -8.67
C GLY A 17 -3.13 -6.16 -8.15
N LEU A 18 -2.25 -6.27 -7.14
CA LEU A 18 -1.57 -5.11 -6.58
C LEU A 18 -0.43 -4.68 -7.51
N ILE A 19 -0.63 -3.59 -8.25
CA ILE A 19 0.36 -3.05 -9.20
C ILE A 19 1.47 -2.28 -8.47
N GLU A 20 1.11 -1.47 -7.47
CA GLU A 20 2.06 -0.68 -6.70
C GLU A 20 2.45 -1.38 -5.40
N PRO A 21 3.75 -1.51 -5.09
CA PRO A 21 4.17 -2.08 -3.82
C PRO A 21 3.77 -1.17 -2.66
N MET A 22 3.32 -1.78 -1.56
CA MET A 22 2.90 -1.03 -0.38
C MET A 22 4.10 -0.50 0.40
N PRO A 23 4.12 0.80 0.76
CA PRO A 23 5.25 1.38 1.48
C PRO A 23 5.27 0.89 2.92
N ALA A 24 6.41 0.36 3.36
CA ALA A 24 6.62 -0.09 4.72
C ALA A 24 8.00 0.34 5.25
N ILE A 25 8.12 0.46 6.57
CA ILE A 25 9.37 0.79 7.27
C ILE A 25 9.76 -0.41 8.13
N GLN A 26 11.04 -0.77 8.13
CA GLN A 26 11.55 -1.76 9.06
C GLN A 26 11.69 -1.14 10.46
N ARG A 27 10.97 -1.68 11.45
CA ARG A 27 10.90 -1.11 12.81
C ARG A 27 12.16 -1.37 13.64
N GLY A 28 12.95 -2.38 13.30
CA GLY A 28 14.13 -2.74 14.05
C GLY A 28 15.17 -3.51 13.25
N MET A 29 16.42 -3.41 13.67
CA MET A 29 17.55 -4.10 13.03
C MET A 29 17.58 -5.60 13.36
N THR A 30 16.98 -6.01 14.48
CA THR A 30 17.10 -7.36 15.05
C THR A 30 15.91 -8.28 14.79
N LYS A 31 14.74 -7.74 14.46
CA LYS A 31 13.54 -8.52 14.11
C LYS A 31 12.96 -8.01 12.78
N PRO A 32 12.47 -8.91 11.91
CA PRO A 32 11.79 -8.54 10.67
C PRO A 32 10.38 -8.04 10.96
N GLU A 33 10.28 -6.95 11.72
CA GLU A 33 9.03 -6.25 12.00
C GLU A 33 8.92 -5.07 11.04
N PHE A 34 7.81 -5.01 10.31
CA PHE A 34 7.53 -3.97 9.33
C PHE A 34 6.31 -3.16 9.77
N ILE A 35 6.39 -1.85 9.65
CA ILE A 35 5.28 -0.93 9.83
C ILE A 35 4.82 -0.50 8.45
N LEU A 36 3.55 -0.78 8.14
CA LEU A 36 2.91 -0.27 6.94
C LEU A 36 2.67 1.24 7.08
N ILE A 37 3.19 2.05 6.15
CA ILE A 37 3.04 3.51 6.16
C ILE A 37 1.65 3.90 5.63
N ASP A 38 1.23 3.26 4.54
CA ASP A 38 -0.03 3.52 3.84
C ASP A 38 -0.51 2.25 3.13
N GLY A 39 -1.79 2.21 2.74
CA GLY A 39 -2.38 1.08 2.02
C GLY A 39 -3.16 0.11 2.91
N GLN A 40 -3.60 0.52 4.11
CA GLN A 40 -4.38 -0.36 5.00
C GLN A 40 -5.63 -0.93 4.32
N LEU A 41 -6.26 -0.14 3.43
CA LEU A 41 -7.42 -0.58 2.65
C LEU A 41 -7.07 -1.73 1.69
N CYS A 42 -5.94 -1.62 0.98
CA CYS A 42 -5.47 -2.67 0.09
C CYS A 42 -5.09 -3.93 0.88
N VAL A 43 -4.44 -3.79 2.05
CA VAL A 43 -4.15 -4.93 2.93
C VAL A 43 -5.43 -5.63 3.38
N LEU A 44 -6.45 -4.87 3.77
CA LEU A 44 -7.73 -5.44 4.20
C LEU A 44 -8.39 -6.22 3.05
N VAL A 45 -8.44 -5.64 1.86
CA VAL A 45 -8.96 -6.32 0.67
C VAL A 45 -8.15 -7.55 0.29
N LEU A 46 -6.81 -7.47 0.29
CA LEU A 46 -5.94 -8.61 0.02
C LEU A 46 -6.18 -9.75 1.02
N LYS A 47 -6.37 -9.41 2.30
CA LYS A 47 -6.74 -10.37 3.34
C LYS A 47 -8.12 -10.99 3.06
N ASP A 48 -9.10 -10.19 2.64
CA ASP A 48 -10.44 -10.69 2.29
C ASP A 48 -10.41 -11.59 1.05
N LEU A 49 -9.48 -11.34 0.12
CA LEU A 49 -9.22 -12.16 -1.06
C LEU A 49 -8.38 -13.41 -0.76
N GLY A 50 -7.93 -13.60 0.50
CA GLY A 50 -7.14 -14.76 0.93
C GLY A 50 -5.66 -14.70 0.56
N ALA A 51 -5.13 -13.53 0.21
CA ALA A 51 -3.71 -13.35 -0.05
C ALA A 51 -2.91 -13.32 1.26
N TYR A 52 -1.84 -14.12 1.32
CA TYR A 52 -0.94 -14.22 2.48
C TYR A 52 0.29 -13.32 2.34
N GLU A 53 0.62 -12.94 1.11
CA GLU A 53 1.80 -12.15 0.77
C GLU A 53 1.41 -11.00 -0.15
N ALA A 54 2.15 -9.89 -0.05
CA ALA A 54 1.97 -8.75 -0.91
C ALA A 54 3.32 -8.07 -1.16
N PRO A 55 3.55 -7.50 -2.36
CA PRO A 55 4.74 -6.72 -2.63
C PRO A 55 4.78 -5.46 -1.76
N CYS A 56 5.90 -5.27 -1.06
CA CYS A 56 6.14 -4.13 -0.19
C CYS A 56 7.44 -3.42 -0.59
N LEU A 57 7.45 -2.09 -0.50
CA LEU A 57 8.62 -1.25 -0.68
C LEU A 57 9.14 -0.85 0.70
N ILE A 58 10.31 -1.37 1.09
CA ILE A 58 10.91 -1.06 2.39
C ILE A 58 11.72 0.24 2.28
N ALA A 59 11.24 1.31 2.92
CA ALA A 59 11.99 2.54 3.06
C ALA A 59 13.12 2.34 4.08
N LYS A 60 14.37 2.56 3.66
CA LYS A 60 15.57 2.42 4.52
C LYS A 60 15.93 3.70 5.27
N ASP A 61 15.45 4.86 4.81
CA ASP A 61 15.79 6.16 5.39
C ASP A 61 14.57 6.85 5.99
N HIS A 62 14.80 7.59 7.08
CA HIS A 62 13.83 8.48 7.71
C HIS A 62 13.42 9.67 6.82
N GLU A 63 13.91 9.73 5.58
CA GLU A 63 13.43 10.65 4.55
C GLU A 63 12.04 10.20 4.07
N THR A 64 11.05 10.57 4.88
CA THR A 64 9.61 10.31 4.71
C THR A 64 9.02 11.07 3.50
N TYR A 65 9.85 11.52 2.55
CA TYR A 65 9.46 12.44 1.49
C TYR A 65 10.42 12.32 0.30
N ALA A 66 10.06 11.54 -0.73
CA ALA A 66 10.27 11.90 -2.15
C ALA A 66 10.17 10.67 -3.09
N TYR A 67 8.96 10.14 -3.26
CA TYR A 67 8.60 9.62 -4.59
C TYR A 67 7.09 9.77 -4.84
N LYS A 68 6.26 9.41 -3.85
CA LYS A 68 4.79 9.49 -3.99
C LYS A 68 4.20 10.90 -3.87
N TYR A 69 4.87 11.87 -3.24
CA TYR A 69 4.30 13.23 -3.11
C TYR A 69 4.30 14.04 -4.42
N ARG A 70 5.13 13.67 -5.41
CA ARG A 70 5.23 14.41 -6.68
C ARG A 70 4.41 13.82 -7.83
N ILE A 71 3.98 12.56 -7.75
CA ILE A 71 3.33 11.87 -8.87
C ILE A 71 1.79 11.89 -8.78
N ASN A 72 1.20 12.14 -7.60
CA ASN A 72 -0.26 12.16 -7.42
C ASN A 72 -0.90 13.57 -7.43
N GLN A 73 -0.26 14.57 -8.03
CA GLN A 73 -0.96 15.79 -8.46
C GLN A 73 -1.30 15.72 -9.95
N ALA A 74 -2.08 14.73 -10.34
CA ALA A 74 -2.93 14.86 -11.52
C ALA A 74 -4.27 15.43 -11.04
N SER A 75 -4.31 16.76 -10.93
CA SER A 75 -5.56 17.51 -10.80
C SER A 75 -6.41 17.23 -12.02
N SER A 76 -7.55 16.54 -11.87
CA SER A 76 -8.60 16.56 -12.89
C SER A 76 -9.22 17.95 -12.90
N ILE A 77 -9.13 18.65 -14.04
CA ILE A 77 -10.14 19.63 -14.47
C ILE A 77 -11.27 18.85 -15.12
#